data_AF-A0AAV2IL38-F1
#
_entry.id   AF-A0AAV2IL38-F1
#
_cell.length_a   1.000
_cell.length_b   1.000
_cell.length_c   1.000
_cell.angle_alpha   90.00
_cell.angle_beta   90.00
_cell.angle_gamma   90.00
#
_symmetry.space_group_name_H-M   'P 1'
#
loop_
_entity.id
_entity.type
_entity.pdbx_description
1 polymer ?
#
loop_
_entity_poly.entity_id
_entity_poly.type
_entity_poly.pdbx_seq_one_letter_code
_entity_poly.pdbx_strand_id
1 'polypeptide(L)'
;MSYTLYLLVLEHTEVGQARTAHLATSQNTRAPLYAFLAVGLAVTFLLYVQSLSVMCYVYCLLPLLLWYKSYQGLLSHAVRSAVKNQTVRDLAVSLLFCVAGLEIVIQSFYHRELLSLVLLAMSAWPVARLWWYEDVNGSKVTAVGWSLTCLLVAVYPFLPVVRKETQYNLVIHYKCRNKIIFIIKVVNRKSAADALEDFIMLIFSQIFLVCLSVVTVKLTSDSITRREGLPLVCQLSSWFILGCGPFLPMMCLTNLRARLFSLSLGFFAPYLLLSITYEGLFIVSLFSLLYFWLEMEYETNNRSGDLKFEQVDFRHEGLVKDNITSPTFSRHLELSDLRRAFFFIFLVLIAFFGTGNIASINSFDPVSVYCFLTVFNPFLMGSLLMLKNVMPLLIVICTFRGVHVLTSTPLRSLFLIVLLMSDFMGLHFFFMVKDYGSWLDIGTTISHYVIVMLMNIFLLVFTGLSHGLTCWRIHWTSRREKIY
;
A
#
# COMPACT_ATOMS: atom_id res chain seq x y z
N MET A 1 5.51 -14.27 13.25
CA MET A 1 6.50 -14.93 12.35
C MET A 1 6.37 -16.45 12.19
N SER A 2 6.85 -17.31 13.11
CA SER A 2 6.93 -18.77 12.87
C SER A 2 5.56 -19.45 12.66
N TYR A 3 4.56 -19.03 13.43
CA TYR A 3 3.17 -19.47 13.28
C TYR A 3 2.52 -18.94 11.98
N THR A 4 2.77 -17.67 11.65
CA THR A 4 2.32 -17.04 10.39
C THR A 4 2.84 -17.81 9.17
N LEU A 5 4.12 -18.16 9.19
CA LEU A 5 4.76 -18.93 8.12
C LEU A 5 4.22 -20.36 8.06
N TYR A 6 3.97 -20.99 9.22
CA TYR A 6 3.33 -22.30 9.28
C TYR A 6 1.93 -22.29 8.65
N LEU A 7 1.10 -21.30 8.99
CA LEU A 7 -0.24 -21.13 8.41
C LEU A 7 -0.19 -20.91 6.89
N LEU A 8 0.73 -20.05 6.43
CA LEU A 8 0.89 -19.76 5.01
C LEU A 8 1.24 -21.01 4.22
N VAL A 9 2.19 -21.81 4.71
CA VAL A 9 2.57 -23.08 4.05
C VAL A 9 1.43 -24.10 4.15
N LEU A 10 0.69 -24.15 5.26
CA LEU A 10 -0.39 -25.13 5.47
C LEU A 10 -1.62 -24.88 4.60
N GLU A 11 -2.10 -23.63 4.57
CA GLU A 11 -3.39 -23.31 3.97
C GLU A 11 -3.26 -22.91 2.49
N HIS A 12 -2.10 -22.42 2.05
CA HIS A 12 -1.97 -21.72 0.77
C HIS A 12 -0.86 -22.25 -0.17
N THR A 13 -0.16 -23.32 0.21
CA THR A 13 0.80 -23.99 -0.69
C THR A 13 0.36 -25.42 -0.99
N GLU A 14 0.70 -25.92 -2.18
CA GLU A 14 0.40 -27.29 -2.62
C GLU A 14 0.92 -28.36 -1.64
N VAL A 15 2.00 -28.04 -0.93
CA VAL A 15 2.63 -28.89 0.07
C VAL A 15 1.73 -29.09 1.30
N GLY A 16 0.97 -28.06 1.68
CA GLY A 16 0.00 -28.09 2.77
C GLY A 16 -1.11 -29.13 2.54
N GLN A 17 -1.70 -29.11 1.34
CA GLN A 17 -2.75 -30.05 0.94
C GLN A 17 -2.22 -31.46 0.69
N ALA A 18 -1.02 -31.60 0.12
CA ALA A 18 -0.38 -32.90 -0.03
C ALA A 18 -0.17 -33.60 1.33
N ARG A 19 0.07 -32.85 2.42
CA ARG A 19 0.19 -33.40 3.78
C ARG A 19 -1.14 -33.90 4.35
N THR A 20 -2.28 -33.27 4.03
CA THR A 20 -3.60 -33.81 4.41
C THR A 20 -3.89 -35.15 3.75
N ALA A 21 -3.31 -35.43 2.58
CA ALA A 21 -3.39 -36.72 1.90
C ALA A 21 -2.30 -37.73 2.36
N HIS A 22 -1.12 -37.26 2.76
CA HIS A 22 0.06 -38.10 3.07
C HIS A 22 0.36 -38.34 4.56
N LEU A 23 -0.61 -38.10 5.47
CA LEU A 23 -0.47 -38.36 6.91
C LEU A 23 -0.07 -39.82 7.29
N ALA A 24 0.03 -40.73 6.31
CA ALA A 24 0.41 -42.13 6.51
C ALA A 24 1.92 -42.45 6.39
N THR A 25 2.81 -41.55 5.94
CA THR A 25 4.24 -41.91 5.69
C THR A 25 5.27 -40.87 6.17
N SER A 26 5.30 -40.57 7.46
CA SER A 26 6.36 -39.73 8.06
C SER A 26 7.58 -40.58 8.46
N GLN A 27 8.62 -40.61 7.62
CA GLN A 27 9.98 -40.92 8.07
C GLN A 27 10.54 -39.74 8.87
N ASN A 28 10.62 -39.92 10.19
CA ASN A 28 11.12 -38.95 11.16
C ASN A 28 12.66 -38.88 11.07
N THR A 29 13.19 -37.96 10.26
CA THR A 29 14.65 -37.73 10.22
C THR A 29 15.08 -36.99 11.49
N ARG A 30 16.03 -37.56 12.25
CA ARG A 30 16.55 -36.95 13.50
C ARG A 30 17.53 -35.79 13.27
N ALA A 31 17.96 -35.56 12.02
CA ALA A 31 18.91 -34.51 11.65
C ALA A 31 18.54 -33.08 12.13
N PRO A 32 17.30 -32.56 11.94
CA PRO A 32 16.93 -31.24 12.44
C PRO A 32 16.96 -31.14 13.96
N LEU A 33 16.64 -32.21 14.69
CA LEU A 33 16.70 -32.19 16.15
C LEU A 33 18.12 -31.87 16.65
N TYR A 34 19.15 -32.51 16.07
CA TYR A 34 20.53 -32.23 16.44
C TYR A 34 20.98 -30.81 16.10
N ALA A 35 20.54 -30.27 14.96
CA ALA A 35 20.84 -28.89 14.57
C ALA A 35 20.21 -27.87 15.54
N PHE A 36 18.92 -28.03 15.87
CA PHE A 36 18.24 -27.15 16.82
C PHE A 36 18.81 -27.28 18.24
N LEU A 37 19.19 -28.49 18.68
CA LEU A 37 19.88 -28.69 19.95
C LEU A 37 21.25 -28.00 19.98
N ALA A 38 22.04 -28.09 18.91
CA ALA A 38 23.33 -27.41 18.80
C ALA A 38 23.19 -25.88 18.89
N VAL A 39 22.20 -25.30 18.19
CA VAL A 39 21.92 -23.86 18.29
C VAL A 39 21.43 -23.49 19.69
N GLY A 40 20.56 -24.29 20.29
CA GLY A 40 20.09 -24.08 21.66
C GLY A 40 21.25 -24.08 22.66
N LEU A 41 22.16 -25.05 22.55
CA LEU A 41 23.37 -25.12 23.39
C LEU A 41 24.27 -23.91 23.18
N ALA A 42 24.50 -23.49 21.93
CA ALA A 42 25.28 -22.29 21.62
C ALA A 42 24.67 -21.02 22.24
N VAL A 43 23.35 -20.85 22.14
CA VAL A 43 22.63 -19.73 22.76
C VAL A 43 22.76 -19.77 24.28
N THR A 44 22.55 -20.92 24.92
CA THR A 44 22.71 -21.04 26.39
C THR A 44 24.14 -20.77 26.84
N PHE A 45 25.14 -21.19 26.05
CA PHE A 45 26.54 -20.91 26.34
C PHE A 45 26.84 -19.42 26.24
N LEU A 46 26.36 -18.73 25.21
CA LEU A 46 26.51 -17.27 25.08
C LEU A 46 25.85 -16.51 26.24
N LEU A 47 24.64 -16.89 26.63
CA LEU A 47 23.94 -16.27 27.76
C LEU A 47 24.65 -16.52 29.09
N TYR A 48 25.27 -17.69 29.24
CA TYR A 48 26.08 -18.03 30.41
C TYR A 48 27.35 -17.18 30.48
N VAL A 49 28.07 -17.05 29.37
CA VAL A 49 29.28 -16.20 29.27
C VAL A 49 28.95 -14.73 29.56
N GLN A 50 27.79 -14.26 29.14
CA GLN A 50 27.33 -12.88 29.38
C GLN A 50 26.73 -12.66 30.78
N SER A 51 26.63 -13.68 31.63
CA SER A 51 26.08 -13.60 32.99
C SER A 51 24.67 -12.98 33.06
N LEU A 52 23.82 -13.26 32.07
CA LEU A 52 22.47 -12.68 31.96
C LEU A 52 21.45 -13.35 32.89
N SER A 53 20.37 -12.62 33.21
CA SER A 53 19.29 -13.12 34.09
C SER A 53 18.56 -14.33 33.50
N VAL A 54 17.94 -15.16 34.36
CA VAL A 54 17.19 -16.37 33.96
C VAL A 54 16.07 -16.07 32.96
N MET A 55 15.48 -14.87 33.02
CA MET A 55 14.43 -14.44 32.08
C MET A 55 14.93 -14.40 30.63
N CYS A 56 16.21 -14.05 30.41
CA CYS A 56 16.82 -14.02 29.08
C CYS A 56 16.92 -15.43 28.46
N TYR A 57 17.14 -16.47 29.28
CA TYR A 57 17.18 -17.85 28.81
C TYR A 57 15.83 -18.30 28.27
N VAL A 58 14.75 -18.01 29.00
CA VAL A 58 13.38 -18.32 28.56
C VAL A 58 13.07 -17.59 27.26
N TYR A 59 13.42 -16.30 27.18
CA TYR A 59 13.16 -15.46 26.01
C TYR A 59 13.89 -15.95 24.75
N CYS A 60 15.13 -16.41 24.86
CA CYS A 60 15.91 -16.88 23.70
C CYS A 60 15.63 -18.34 23.32
N LEU A 61 15.31 -19.22 24.28
CA LEU A 61 15.06 -20.64 24.02
C LEU A 61 13.64 -20.92 23.52
N LEU A 62 12.63 -20.18 24.00
CA LEU A 62 11.23 -20.40 23.60
C LEU A 62 11.02 -20.26 22.08
N PRO A 63 11.51 -19.21 21.39
CA PRO A 63 11.42 -19.11 19.93
C PRO A 63 12.06 -20.30 19.22
N LEU A 64 13.19 -20.79 19.72
CA LEU A 64 13.93 -21.91 19.15
C LEU A 64 13.11 -23.21 19.22
N LEU A 65 12.44 -23.46 20.35
CA LEU A 65 11.52 -24.59 20.51
C LEU A 65 10.31 -24.49 19.58
N LEU A 66 9.72 -23.30 19.44
CA LEU A 66 8.58 -23.07 18.54
C LEU A 66 8.97 -23.27 17.07
N TRP A 67 10.16 -22.83 16.68
CA TRP A 67 10.71 -23.04 15.33
C TRP A 67 11.01 -24.52 15.05
N TYR A 68 11.57 -25.25 16.02
CA TYR A 68 11.76 -26.69 15.89
C TYR A 68 10.44 -27.42 15.61
N LYS A 69 9.38 -27.10 16.39
CA LYS A 69 8.06 -27.70 16.21
C LYS A 69 7.42 -27.34 14.85
N SER A 70 7.60 -26.10 14.40
CA SER A 70 7.15 -25.66 13.07
C SER A 70 7.90 -26.39 11.94
N TYR A 71 9.22 -26.58 12.11
CA TYR A 71 10.09 -27.24 11.14
C TYR A 71 9.82 -28.75 11.00
N GLN A 72 9.71 -29.46 12.13
CA GLN A 72 9.53 -30.92 12.16
C GLN A 72 8.25 -31.37 11.43
N GLY A 73 7.24 -30.50 11.36
CA GLY A 73 6.01 -30.75 10.63
C GLY A 73 6.12 -30.40 9.15
N LEU A 74 5.27 -29.46 8.73
CA LEU A 74 5.01 -29.15 7.33
C LEU A 74 6.19 -28.53 6.60
N LEU A 75 6.97 -27.69 7.29
CA LEU A 75 8.01 -26.90 6.64
C LEU A 75 9.15 -27.76 6.10
N SER A 76 9.50 -28.85 6.77
CA SER A 76 10.50 -29.81 6.26
C SER A 76 10.04 -30.47 4.95
N HIS A 77 8.75 -30.76 4.80
CA HIS A 77 8.18 -31.27 3.55
C HIS A 77 8.14 -30.20 2.46
N ALA A 78 7.82 -28.96 2.82
CA ALA A 78 7.82 -27.84 1.87
C ALA A 78 9.22 -27.57 1.31
N VAL A 79 10.23 -27.58 2.19
CA VAL A 79 11.63 -27.43 1.79
C VAL A 79 12.08 -28.59 0.90
N ARG A 80 11.77 -29.84 1.26
CA ARG A 80 12.10 -31.01 0.41
C ARG A 80 11.40 -30.97 -0.94
N SER A 81 10.13 -30.57 -0.98
CA SER A 81 9.36 -30.41 -2.22
C SER A 81 9.96 -29.31 -3.11
N ALA A 82 10.31 -28.15 -2.53
CA ALA A 82 10.97 -27.08 -3.24
C ALA A 82 12.33 -27.52 -3.81
N VAL A 83 13.14 -28.23 -3.01
CA VAL A 83 14.44 -28.79 -3.45
C VAL A 83 14.26 -29.77 -4.61
N LYS A 84 13.26 -30.66 -4.53
CA LYS A 84 12.96 -31.62 -5.59
C LYS A 84 12.50 -30.95 -6.88
N ASN A 85 11.73 -29.87 -6.78
CA ASN A 85 11.18 -29.16 -7.92
C ASN A 85 12.14 -28.12 -8.54
N GLN A 86 13.40 -28.04 -8.07
CA GLN A 86 14.40 -27.02 -8.48
C GLN A 86 13.96 -25.55 -8.31
N THR A 87 12.81 -25.31 -7.67
CA THR A 87 12.26 -23.96 -7.41
C THR A 87 12.97 -23.24 -6.26
N VAL A 88 13.87 -23.91 -5.54
CA VAL A 88 14.66 -23.30 -4.44
C VAL A 88 15.49 -22.13 -4.94
N ARG A 89 16.08 -22.22 -6.14
CA ARG A 89 16.89 -21.12 -6.68
C ARG A 89 16.03 -19.87 -6.85
N ASP A 90 14.89 -20.01 -7.49
CA ASP A 90 14.01 -18.88 -7.82
C ASP A 90 13.35 -18.31 -6.55
N LEU A 91 12.98 -19.18 -5.60
CA LEU A 91 12.51 -18.78 -4.27
C LEU A 91 13.61 -18.04 -3.48
N ALA A 92 14.83 -18.57 -3.45
CA ALA A 92 15.95 -17.96 -2.73
C ALA A 92 16.32 -16.60 -3.32
N VAL A 93 16.35 -16.47 -4.65
CA VAL A 93 16.58 -15.20 -5.34
C VAL A 93 15.47 -14.20 -5.03
N SER A 94 14.19 -14.62 -5.05
CA SER A 94 13.06 -13.75 -4.71
C SER A 94 13.09 -13.30 -3.24
N LEU A 95 13.43 -14.20 -2.32
CA LEU A 95 13.56 -13.87 -0.90
C LEU A 95 14.73 -12.92 -0.66
N LEU A 96 15.88 -13.16 -1.30
CA LEU A 96 17.04 -12.30 -1.18
C LEU A 96 16.76 -10.89 -1.72
N PHE A 97 16.08 -10.79 -2.87
CA PHE A 97 15.66 -9.50 -3.42
C PHE A 97 14.72 -8.76 -2.46
N CYS A 98 13.76 -9.45 -1.84
CA CYS A 98 12.84 -8.82 -0.91
C CYS A 98 13.48 -8.45 0.42
N VAL A 99 14.38 -9.27 0.97
CA VAL A 99 15.16 -8.90 2.15
C VAL A 99 16.02 -7.67 1.85
N ALA A 100 16.77 -7.68 0.73
CA ALA A 100 17.57 -6.52 0.33
C ALA A 100 16.73 -5.25 0.13
N GLY A 101 15.54 -5.38 -0.50
CA GLY A 101 14.59 -4.29 -0.65
C GLY A 101 14.09 -3.77 0.70
N LEU A 102 13.72 -4.67 1.63
CA LEU A 102 13.29 -4.29 2.98
C LEU A 102 14.41 -3.62 3.78
N GLU A 103 15.65 -4.06 3.64
CA GLU A 103 16.81 -3.41 4.26
C GLU A 103 16.97 -1.97 3.77
N ILE A 104 16.90 -1.73 2.46
CA ILE A 104 16.96 -0.36 1.90
C ILE A 104 15.79 0.49 2.43
N VAL A 105 14.60 -0.11 2.54
CA VAL A 105 13.41 0.55 3.09
C VAL A 105 13.58 0.89 4.58
N ILE A 106 14.19 0.01 5.37
CA ILE A 106 14.50 0.27 6.78
C ILE A 106 15.48 1.45 6.88
N GLN A 107 16.54 1.43 6.08
CA GLN A 107 17.51 2.52 6.03
C GLN A 107 16.86 3.85 5.60
N SER A 108 15.74 3.82 4.87
CA SER A 108 15.05 5.04 4.46
C SER A 108 14.43 5.85 5.60
N PHE A 109 14.25 5.25 6.78
CA PHE A 109 13.83 5.99 7.99
C PHE A 109 14.94 6.95 8.47
N TYR A 110 16.20 6.65 8.18
CA TYR A 110 17.33 7.55 8.44
C TYR A 110 17.60 8.46 7.23
N HIS A 111 17.62 7.90 6.02
CA HIS A 111 17.90 8.60 4.78
C HIS A 111 16.80 8.40 3.74
N ARG A 112 15.87 9.35 3.66
CA ARG A 112 14.69 9.28 2.77
C ARG A 112 15.04 9.08 1.30
N GLU A 113 16.17 9.61 0.88
CA GLU A 113 16.70 9.52 -0.50
C GLU A 113 16.83 8.07 -0.99
N LEU A 114 17.00 7.11 -0.06
CA LEU A 114 17.06 5.68 -0.38
C LEU A 114 15.73 5.14 -0.96
N LEU A 115 14.59 5.77 -0.69
CA LEU A 115 13.32 5.43 -1.35
C LEU A 115 13.39 5.64 -2.87
N SER A 116 14.15 6.65 -3.32
CA SER A 116 14.35 6.91 -4.74
C SER A 116 15.16 5.79 -5.42
N LEU A 117 16.10 5.14 -4.71
CA LEU A 117 16.84 4.00 -5.25
C LEU A 117 15.92 2.80 -5.52
N VAL A 118 14.99 2.52 -4.60
CA VAL A 118 14.01 1.43 -4.80
C VAL A 118 13.05 1.78 -5.94
N LEU A 119 12.62 3.04 -6.08
CA LEU A 119 11.81 3.49 -7.21
C LEU A 119 12.55 3.38 -8.55
N LEU A 120 13.85 3.68 -8.58
CA LEU A 120 14.70 3.48 -9.77
C LEU A 120 14.76 1.99 -10.14
N ALA A 121 14.98 1.11 -9.17
CA ALA A 121 14.95 -0.34 -9.39
C ALA A 121 13.58 -0.82 -9.91
N MET A 122 12.47 -0.31 -9.34
CA MET A 122 11.11 -0.60 -9.81
C MET A 122 10.84 -0.07 -11.22
N SER A 123 11.44 1.06 -11.61
CA SER A 123 11.31 1.61 -12.97
C SER A 123 12.01 0.73 -14.01
N ALA A 124 13.11 0.09 -13.65
CA ALA A 124 13.86 -0.81 -14.54
C ALA A 124 13.14 -2.15 -14.78
N TRP A 125 12.24 -2.57 -13.88
CA TRP A 125 11.62 -3.90 -13.92
C TRP A 125 10.86 -4.21 -15.22
N PRO A 126 9.92 -3.38 -15.72
CA PRO A 126 9.21 -3.69 -16.96
C PRO A 126 10.13 -3.66 -18.17
N VAL A 127 11.14 -2.78 -18.18
CA VAL A 127 12.13 -2.68 -19.26
C VAL A 127 12.99 -3.95 -19.30
N ALA A 128 13.46 -4.42 -18.15
CA ALA A 128 14.20 -5.67 -18.03
C ALA A 128 13.36 -6.87 -18.49
N ARG A 129 12.06 -6.91 -18.14
CA ARG A 129 11.15 -7.94 -18.62
C ARG A 129 10.99 -7.90 -20.14
N LEU A 130 10.77 -6.72 -20.72
CA LEU A 130 10.61 -6.54 -22.17
C LEU A 130 11.86 -6.96 -22.93
N TRP A 131 13.04 -6.68 -22.36
CA TRP A 131 14.33 -6.99 -23.00
C TRP A 131 14.73 -8.45 -22.87
N TRP A 132 14.47 -9.07 -21.71
CA TRP A 132 14.92 -10.45 -21.42
C TRP A 132 13.96 -11.54 -21.90
N TYR A 133 12.64 -11.28 -21.85
CA TYR A 133 11.63 -12.31 -22.06
C TYR A 133 10.85 -12.19 -23.38
N GLU A 134 11.22 -11.25 -24.27
CA GLU A 134 10.50 -10.95 -25.52
C GLU A 134 8.97 -11.07 -25.35
N ASP A 135 8.42 -10.42 -24.33
CA ASP A 135 7.00 -10.55 -23.99
C ASP A 135 6.14 -9.84 -25.06
N VAL A 136 5.76 -10.58 -26.10
CA VAL A 136 5.08 -10.09 -27.31
C VAL A 136 3.71 -9.46 -27.01
N ASN A 137 3.08 -9.82 -25.87
CA ASN A 137 1.70 -9.43 -25.56
C ASN A 137 1.55 -8.24 -24.61
N GLY A 138 2.63 -7.76 -23.98
CA GLY A 138 2.57 -6.62 -23.06
C GLY A 138 2.43 -5.28 -23.81
N SER A 139 1.57 -4.39 -23.33
CA SER A 139 1.47 -3.06 -23.94
C SER A 139 2.75 -2.27 -23.62
N LYS A 140 3.47 -1.83 -24.65
CA LYS A 140 4.64 -0.94 -24.45
C LYS A 140 4.25 0.36 -23.72
N VAL A 141 2.99 0.79 -23.85
CA VAL A 141 2.47 2.01 -23.23
C VAL A 141 2.37 1.88 -21.71
N THR A 142 1.91 0.74 -21.19
CA THR A 142 1.77 0.51 -19.74
C THR A 142 3.14 0.39 -19.08
N ALA A 143 4.07 -0.33 -19.71
CA ALA A 143 5.46 -0.46 -19.24
C ALA A 143 6.20 0.88 -19.19
N VAL A 144 6.08 1.70 -20.25
CA VAL A 144 6.67 3.06 -20.28
C VAL A 144 5.98 3.98 -19.26
N GLY A 145 4.65 3.89 -19.14
CA GLY A 145 3.88 4.65 -18.17
C GLY A 145 4.27 4.36 -16.71
N TRP A 146 4.43 3.08 -16.36
CA TRP A 146 4.97 2.67 -15.06
C TRP A 146 6.36 3.24 -14.82
N SER A 147 7.28 3.08 -15.78
CA SER A 147 8.66 3.53 -15.64
C SER A 147 8.73 5.05 -15.44
N LEU A 148 7.99 5.81 -16.24
CA LEU A 148 7.92 7.27 -16.13
C LEU A 148 7.31 7.73 -14.81
N THR A 149 6.24 7.07 -14.33
CA THR A 149 5.62 7.43 -13.06
C THR A 149 6.48 7.06 -11.85
N CYS A 150 7.21 5.94 -11.89
CA CYS A 150 8.23 5.60 -10.89
C CYS A 150 9.32 6.69 -10.82
N LEU A 151 9.85 7.12 -11.96
CA LEU A 151 10.87 8.18 -12.02
C LEU A 151 10.32 9.52 -11.50
N LEU A 152 9.06 9.83 -11.82
CA LEU A 152 8.43 11.06 -11.35
C LEU A 152 8.23 11.04 -9.82
N VAL A 153 7.83 9.90 -9.25
CA VAL A 153 7.72 9.74 -7.79
C VAL A 153 9.11 9.76 -7.11
N ALA A 154 10.16 9.30 -7.80
CA ALA A 154 11.54 9.26 -7.28
C ALA A 154 12.15 10.64 -7.02
N VAL A 155 11.57 11.72 -7.56
CA VAL A 155 12.02 13.09 -7.28
C VAL A 155 11.64 13.55 -5.87
N TYR A 156 10.49 13.12 -5.35
CA TYR A 156 9.95 13.66 -4.10
C TYR A 156 10.77 13.34 -2.84
N PRO A 157 11.38 12.15 -2.67
CA PRO A 157 12.23 11.90 -1.51
C PRO A 157 13.46 12.81 -1.40
N PHE A 158 13.92 13.40 -2.51
CA PHE A 158 14.99 14.40 -2.52
C PHE A 158 14.51 15.82 -2.21
N LEU A 159 13.20 16.08 -2.28
CA LEU A 159 12.68 17.42 -2.03
C LEU A 159 12.68 17.72 -0.52
N PRO A 160 13.11 18.93 -0.11
CA PRO A 160 13.16 19.30 1.29
C PRO A 160 11.74 19.38 1.85
N VAL A 161 11.55 18.72 2.99
CA VAL A 161 10.23 18.52 3.59
C VAL A 161 9.62 19.81 4.16
N VAL A 162 10.46 20.80 4.46
CA VAL A 162 10.02 22.11 4.97
C VAL A 162 10.67 23.19 4.12
N ARG A 163 9.93 23.70 3.14
CA ARG A 163 10.33 24.93 2.43
C ARG A 163 9.48 26.08 2.95
N LYS A 164 10.13 27.11 3.49
CA LYS A 164 9.49 28.33 4.03
C LYS A 164 8.83 29.23 2.98
N GLU A 165 9.05 28.95 1.69
CA GLU A 165 8.57 29.79 0.59
C GLU A 165 7.53 29.07 -0.26
N THR A 166 6.34 29.66 -0.31
CA THR A 166 5.17 29.16 -1.02
C THR A 166 5.17 29.61 -2.47
N GLN A 167 5.66 28.75 -3.38
CA GLN A 167 5.60 29.02 -4.82
C GLN A 167 4.33 28.45 -5.45
N TYR A 168 3.20 29.15 -5.29
CA TYR A 168 1.91 28.77 -5.87
C TYR A 168 1.91 28.72 -7.42
N ASN A 169 2.79 29.49 -8.10
CA ASN A 169 2.82 29.59 -9.56
C ASN A 169 3.27 28.30 -10.27
N LEU A 170 4.20 27.53 -9.69
CA LEU A 170 4.61 26.25 -10.26
C LEU A 170 3.51 25.20 -10.10
N VAL A 171 2.74 25.29 -9.01
CA VAL A 171 1.69 24.33 -8.65
C VAL A 171 0.45 24.49 -9.54
N ILE A 172 0.09 25.71 -9.95
CA ILE A 172 -1.07 25.98 -10.81
C ILE A 172 -0.81 25.58 -12.28
N HIS A 173 0.41 25.82 -12.79
CA HIS A 173 0.75 25.51 -14.19
C HIS A 173 0.77 24.00 -14.50
N TYR A 174 1.21 23.17 -13.54
CA TYR A 174 1.28 21.71 -13.70
C TYR A 174 -0.05 21.00 -13.35
N LYS A 175 -0.92 21.61 -12.53
CA LYS A 175 -2.22 21.03 -12.14
C LYS A 175 -3.26 21.04 -13.27
N CYS A 176 -3.26 22.04 -14.15
CA CYS A 176 -4.24 22.12 -15.25
C CYS A 176 -3.89 21.25 -16.46
N ARG A 177 -2.59 21.06 -16.78
CA ARG A 177 -2.20 20.51 -18.10
C ARG A 177 -2.29 18.97 -18.19
N ASN A 178 -2.05 18.24 -17.09
CA ASN A 178 -1.93 16.77 -17.14
C ASN A 178 -3.24 16.00 -16.84
N LYS A 179 -4.23 16.60 -16.16
CA LYS A 179 -5.49 15.89 -15.82
C LYS A 179 -6.50 15.88 -16.96
N ILE A 180 -6.57 16.95 -17.74
CA ILE A 180 -7.54 17.10 -18.84
C ILE A 180 -7.30 16.02 -19.93
N ILE A 181 -6.05 15.69 -20.23
CA ILE A 181 -5.70 14.70 -21.27
C ILE A 181 -6.00 13.25 -20.82
N PHE A 182 -5.81 12.93 -19.54
CA PHE A 182 -6.14 11.59 -19.01
C PHE A 182 -7.65 11.35 -18.95
N ILE A 183 -8.41 12.36 -18.52
CA ILE A 183 -9.88 12.32 -18.48
C ILE A 183 -10.46 12.16 -19.89
N ILE A 184 -9.95 12.87 -20.89
CA ILE A 184 -10.41 12.75 -22.29
C ILE A 184 -10.17 11.33 -22.84
N LYS A 185 -9.05 10.68 -22.48
CA LYS A 185 -8.77 9.30 -22.93
C LYS A 185 -9.62 8.24 -22.22
N VAL A 186 -9.96 8.45 -20.94
CA VAL A 186 -10.83 7.54 -20.18
C VAL A 186 -12.29 7.67 -20.62
N VAL A 187 -12.75 8.89 -20.93
CA VAL A 187 -14.12 9.15 -21.43
C VAL A 187 -14.31 8.67 -22.88
N ASN A 188 -13.25 8.65 -23.71
CA ASN A 188 -13.35 8.25 -25.11
C ASN A 188 -13.41 6.73 -25.37
N ARG A 189 -13.38 5.86 -24.36
CA ARG A 189 -13.67 4.44 -24.55
C ARG A 189 -15.17 4.20 -24.44
N LYS A 190 -15.82 4.13 -25.61
CA LYS A 190 -17.24 3.80 -25.76
C LYS A 190 -17.54 2.40 -25.20
N SER A 191 -18.38 2.30 -24.16
CA SER A 191 -19.14 1.08 -23.87
C SER A 191 -20.38 1.39 -23.00
N ALA A 192 -21.53 0.87 -23.46
CA ALA A 192 -22.88 0.79 -22.86
C ALA A 192 -23.58 2.10 -22.42
N ALA A 193 -24.63 2.48 -23.17
CA ALA A 193 -25.21 3.83 -23.20
C ALA A 193 -25.90 4.34 -21.91
N ASP A 194 -26.53 3.51 -21.09
CA ASP A 194 -27.39 4.03 -20.00
C ASP A 194 -26.72 4.05 -18.61
N ALA A 195 -25.83 3.11 -18.30
CA ALA A 195 -25.06 3.11 -17.05
C ALA A 195 -23.87 4.09 -17.10
N LEU A 196 -23.48 4.50 -18.30
CA LEU A 196 -22.37 5.41 -18.55
C LEU A 196 -22.74 6.88 -18.29
N GLU A 197 -23.99 7.30 -18.52
CA GLU A 197 -24.42 8.68 -18.28
C GLU A 197 -24.29 9.08 -16.81
N ASP A 198 -24.81 8.26 -15.89
CA ASP A 198 -24.70 8.50 -14.44
C ASP A 198 -23.24 8.53 -13.97
N PHE A 199 -22.41 7.65 -14.54
CA PHE A 199 -20.98 7.61 -14.26
C PHE A 199 -20.23 8.85 -14.77
N ILE A 200 -20.56 9.29 -15.98
CA ILE A 200 -19.99 10.51 -16.58
C ILE A 200 -20.39 11.74 -15.75
N MET A 201 -21.66 11.85 -15.35
CA MET A 201 -22.13 12.96 -14.50
C MET A 201 -21.40 12.99 -13.15
N LEU A 202 -21.14 11.82 -12.55
CA LEU A 202 -20.40 11.72 -11.29
C LEU A 202 -18.92 12.10 -11.46
N ILE A 203 -18.28 11.72 -12.55
CA ILE A 203 -16.91 12.16 -12.85
C ILE A 203 -16.88 13.68 -13.05
N PHE A 204 -17.83 14.26 -13.77
CA PHE A 204 -17.93 15.71 -13.94
C PHE A 204 -18.12 16.43 -12.60
N SER A 205 -18.95 15.90 -11.69
CA SER A 205 -19.12 16.48 -10.36
C SER A 205 -17.85 16.39 -9.52
N GLN A 206 -17.09 15.29 -9.61
CA GLN A 206 -15.78 15.16 -8.95
C GLN A 206 -14.74 16.12 -9.51
N ILE A 207 -14.66 16.27 -10.84
CA ILE A 207 -13.76 17.25 -11.48
C ILE A 207 -14.14 18.67 -11.05
N PHE A 208 -15.44 18.99 -11.01
CA PHE A 208 -15.93 20.26 -10.49
C PHE A 208 -15.49 20.49 -9.05
N LEU A 209 -15.59 19.49 -8.18
CA LEU A 209 -15.13 19.55 -6.79
C LEU A 209 -13.61 19.84 -6.70
N VAL A 210 -12.83 19.23 -7.60
CA VAL A 210 -11.37 19.48 -7.71
C VAL A 210 -11.10 20.92 -8.16
N CYS A 211 -11.78 21.41 -9.19
CA CYS A 211 -11.63 22.80 -9.64
C CYS A 211 -12.01 23.78 -8.54
N LEU A 212 -13.13 23.52 -7.84
CA LEU A 212 -13.56 24.30 -6.69
C LEU A 212 -12.50 24.32 -5.59
N SER A 213 -11.87 23.18 -5.27
CA SER A 213 -10.79 23.13 -4.28
C SER A 213 -9.60 24.02 -4.65
N VAL A 214 -9.21 24.06 -5.92
CA VAL A 214 -8.10 24.92 -6.39
C VAL A 214 -8.47 26.39 -6.27
N VAL A 215 -9.69 26.76 -6.64
CA VAL A 215 -10.18 28.14 -6.51
C VAL A 215 -10.24 28.54 -5.03
N THR A 216 -10.79 27.70 -4.16
CA THR A 216 -10.87 27.97 -2.72
C THR A 216 -9.49 28.15 -2.09
N VAL A 217 -8.49 27.32 -2.43
CA VAL A 217 -7.11 27.50 -1.95
C VAL A 217 -6.54 28.84 -2.43
N LYS A 218 -6.76 29.20 -3.69
CA LYS A 218 -6.21 30.45 -4.26
C LYS A 218 -6.86 31.68 -3.61
N LEU A 219 -8.18 31.70 -3.48
CA LEU A 219 -8.90 32.79 -2.82
C LEU A 219 -8.51 32.93 -1.35
N THR A 220 -8.37 31.81 -0.65
CA THR A 220 -7.92 31.80 0.75
C THR A 220 -6.52 32.37 0.89
N SER A 221 -5.58 31.94 0.03
CA SER A 221 -4.21 32.44 0.02
C SER A 221 -4.16 33.95 -0.26
N ASP A 222 -4.94 34.44 -1.22
CA ASP A 222 -4.94 35.86 -1.60
C ASP A 222 -5.55 36.72 -0.48
N SER A 223 -6.63 36.25 0.16
CA SER A 223 -7.27 36.96 1.28
C SER A 223 -6.38 37.04 2.53
N ILE A 224 -5.67 35.96 2.86
CA ILE A 224 -4.70 35.94 3.95
C ILE A 224 -3.53 36.89 3.67
N THR A 225 -3.05 36.92 2.42
CA THR A 225 -1.98 37.85 2.01
C THR A 225 -2.42 39.31 2.13
N ARG A 226 -3.70 39.61 1.82
CA ARG A 226 -4.32 40.94 1.99
C ARG A 226 -4.71 41.27 3.44
N ARG A 227 -4.53 40.33 4.38
CA ARG A 227 -4.93 40.46 5.80
C ARG A 227 -6.44 40.67 6.01
N GLU A 228 -7.27 40.23 5.07
CA GLU A 228 -8.73 40.35 5.13
C GLU A 228 -9.39 39.23 5.97
N GLY A 229 -8.59 38.31 6.50
CA GLY A 229 -9.06 37.15 7.27
C GLY A 229 -9.47 35.98 6.39
N LEU A 230 -10.26 35.05 6.92
CA LEU A 230 -10.78 33.90 6.17
C LEU A 230 -12.20 34.21 5.68
N PRO A 231 -12.45 34.27 4.36
CA PRO A 231 -13.80 34.47 3.84
C PRO A 231 -14.73 33.31 4.21
N LEU A 232 -15.93 33.61 4.71
CA LEU A 232 -16.93 32.60 5.10
C LEU A 232 -17.29 31.64 3.96
N VAL A 233 -17.36 32.14 2.72
CA VAL A 233 -17.64 31.32 1.53
C VAL A 233 -16.51 30.30 1.27
N CYS A 234 -15.26 30.68 1.48
CA CYS A 234 -14.11 29.78 1.36
C CYS A 234 -14.11 28.72 2.47
N GLN A 235 -14.50 29.11 3.68
CA GLN A 235 -14.63 28.20 4.81
C GLN A 235 -15.74 27.16 4.58
N LEU A 236 -16.95 27.59 4.20
CA LEU A 236 -18.08 26.69 3.92
C LEU A 236 -17.78 25.76 2.75
N SER A 237 -17.18 26.27 1.67
CA SER A 237 -16.78 25.42 0.54
C SER A 237 -15.72 24.39 0.93
N SER A 238 -14.76 24.73 1.80
CA SER A 238 -13.75 23.79 2.29
C SER A 238 -14.37 22.64 3.07
N TRP A 239 -15.28 22.93 4.02
CA TRP A 239 -16.01 21.90 4.77
C TRP A 239 -16.89 21.04 3.87
N PHE A 240 -17.56 21.66 2.89
CA PHE A 240 -18.37 20.95 1.90
C PHE A 240 -17.53 19.97 1.06
N ILE A 241 -16.39 20.42 0.53
CA ILE A 241 -15.47 19.58 -0.24
C ILE A 241 -14.93 18.43 0.61
N LEU A 242 -14.60 18.69 1.88
CA LEU A 242 -14.10 17.68 2.81
C LEU A 242 -15.13 16.57 3.07
N GLY A 243 -16.40 16.92 3.24
CA GLY A 243 -17.48 15.96 3.44
C GLY A 243 -17.88 15.23 2.16
N CYS A 244 -18.04 15.94 1.04
CA CYS A 244 -18.50 15.37 -0.22
C CYS A 244 -17.43 14.52 -0.92
N GLY A 245 -16.15 14.87 -0.80
CA GLY A 245 -15.03 14.20 -1.46
C GLY A 245 -15.03 12.66 -1.30
N PRO A 246 -14.99 12.11 -0.08
CA PRO A 246 -15.02 10.66 0.14
C PRO A 246 -16.38 10.00 -0.14
N PHE A 247 -17.48 10.77 -0.14
CA PHE A 247 -18.83 10.24 -0.34
C PHE A 247 -19.18 10.04 -1.82
N LEU A 248 -18.74 10.94 -2.70
CA LEU A 248 -19.00 10.85 -4.15
C LEU A 248 -18.53 9.51 -4.78
N PRO A 249 -17.34 8.98 -4.48
CA PRO A 249 -16.92 7.68 -4.97
C PRO A 249 -17.87 6.55 -4.59
N MET A 250 -18.57 6.64 -3.46
CA MET A 250 -19.49 5.61 -2.99
C MET A 250 -20.74 5.46 -3.87
N MET A 251 -21.07 6.50 -4.63
CA MET A 251 -22.17 6.50 -5.61
C MET A 251 -21.75 5.92 -6.97
N CYS A 252 -20.44 5.78 -7.23
CA CYS A 252 -19.92 5.22 -8.47
C CYS A 252 -20.19 3.72 -8.59
N LEU A 253 -20.22 3.22 -9.83
CA LEU A 253 -20.19 1.80 -10.19
C LEU A 253 -19.08 1.05 -9.45
N THR A 254 -19.30 -0.24 -9.19
CA THR A 254 -18.36 -1.12 -8.46
C THR A 254 -17.25 -1.71 -9.33
N ASN A 255 -17.23 -1.39 -10.63
CA ASN A 255 -16.20 -1.87 -11.55
C ASN A 255 -14.82 -1.40 -11.07
N LEU A 256 -13.84 -2.30 -11.13
CA LEU A 256 -12.51 -2.10 -10.55
C LEU A 256 -11.86 -0.76 -10.96
N ARG A 257 -11.74 -0.52 -12.28
CA ARG A 257 -11.10 0.69 -12.83
C ARG A 257 -11.87 1.96 -12.47
N ALA A 258 -13.18 1.94 -12.69
CA ALA A 258 -14.07 3.07 -12.48
C ALA A 258 -14.09 3.50 -11.02
N ARG A 259 -14.20 2.53 -10.10
CA ARG A 259 -14.24 2.77 -8.66
C ARG A 259 -12.92 3.32 -8.14
N LEU A 260 -11.78 2.74 -8.53
CA LEU A 260 -10.46 3.24 -8.10
C LEU A 260 -10.16 4.63 -8.65
N PHE A 261 -10.53 4.89 -9.92
CA PHE A 261 -10.39 6.23 -10.50
C PHE A 261 -11.28 7.24 -9.76
N SER A 262 -12.53 6.89 -9.50
CA SER A 262 -13.46 7.74 -8.74
C SER A 262 -12.96 8.00 -7.32
N LEU A 263 -12.45 7.00 -6.61
CA LEU A 263 -11.82 7.15 -5.29
C LEU A 263 -10.61 8.10 -5.35
N SER A 264 -9.75 7.96 -6.36
CA SER A 264 -8.59 8.83 -6.54
C SER A 264 -9.00 10.29 -6.77
N LEU A 265 -10.05 10.55 -7.55
CA LEU A 265 -10.57 11.90 -7.76
C LEU A 265 -11.28 12.45 -6.52
N GLY A 266 -12.09 11.64 -5.84
CA GLY A 266 -12.83 12.04 -4.64
C GLY A 266 -11.92 12.44 -3.48
N PHE A 267 -10.83 11.72 -3.26
CA PHE A 267 -9.83 12.08 -2.24
C PHE A 267 -8.87 13.19 -2.70
N PHE A 268 -8.72 13.43 -4.01
CA PHE A 268 -7.82 14.47 -4.50
C PHE A 268 -8.25 15.87 -4.07
N ALA A 269 -9.54 16.19 -4.17
CA ALA A 269 -10.07 17.51 -3.82
C ALA A 269 -9.83 17.91 -2.34
N PRO A 270 -10.20 17.09 -1.34
CA PRO A 270 -9.92 17.42 0.06
C PRO A 270 -8.42 17.38 0.40
N TYR A 271 -7.63 16.53 -0.25
CA TYR A 271 -6.18 16.55 -0.10
C TYR A 271 -5.57 17.87 -0.63
N LEU A 272 -6.08 18.39 -1.75
CA LEU A 272 -5.60 19.66 -2.31
C LEU A 272 -5.82 20.83 -1.37
N LEU A 273 -6.95 20.89 -0.66
CA LEU A 273 -7.25 21.93 0.34
C LEU A 273 -6.22 21.95 1.49
N LEU A 274 -5.69 20.79 1.83
CA LEU A 274 -4.72 20.58 2.92
C LEU A 274 -3.26 20.60 2.43
N SER A 275 -3.04 20.87 1.13
CA SER A 275 -1.71 20.90 0.50
C SER A 275 -1.30 22.32 0.17
N ILE A 276 -0.11 22.74 0.63
CA ILE A 276 0.42 24.09 0.39
C ILE A 276 1.47 24.07 -0.73
N THR A 277 2.22 22.99 -0.86
CA THR A 277 3.46 22.91 -1.67
C THR A 277 3.36 21.87 -2.79
N TYR A 278 4.47 21.19 -3.10
CA TYR A 278 4.58 20.12 -4.10
C TYR A 278 3.83 18.85 -3.71
N GLU A 279 3.35 18.73 -2.47
CA GLU A 279 2.53 17.61 -1.97
C GLU A 279 1.32 17.31 -2.88
N GLY A 280 0.70 18.36 -3.42
CA GLY A 280 -0.43 18.23 -4.35
C GLY A 280 -0.04 17.62 -5.70
N LEU A 281 1.24 17.72 -6.12
CA LEU A 281 1.76 17.03 -7.31
C LEU A 281 2.17 15.60 -6.96
N PHE A 282 2.74 15.39 -5.77
CA PHE A 282 3.08 14.07 -5.25
C PHE A 282 1.86 13.13 -5.29
N ILE A 283 0.70 13.57 -4.81
CA ILE A 283 -0.47 12.70 -4.78
C ILE A 283 -0.97 12.33 -6.19
N VAL A 284 -0.87 13.23 -7.17
CA VAL A 284 -1.22 12.93 -8.57
C VAL A 284 -0.26 11.91 -9.16
N SER A 285 1.03 12.05 -8.86
CA SER A 285 2.05 11.11 -9.29
C SER A 285 1.86 9.73 -8.69
N LEU A 286 1.50 9.67 -7.40
CA LEU A 286 1.19 8.43 -6.69
C LEU A 286 -0.04 7.76 -7.30
N PHE A 287 -1.12 8.49 -7.59
CA PHE A 287 -2.31 7.92 -8.24
C PHE A 287 -2.00 7.37 -9.62
N SER A 288 -1.15 8.06 -10.39
CA SER A 288 -0.72 7.60 -11.70
C SER A 288 0.12 6.32 -11.60
N LEU A 289 1.04 6.26 -10.62
CA LEU A 289 1.83 5.07 -10.33
C LEU A 289 0.95 3.87 -9.94
N LEU A 290 -0.03 4.09 -9.06
CA LEU A 290 -0.99 3.06 -8.65
C LEU A 290 -1.87 2.58 -9.81
N TYR A 291 -2.26 3.48 -10.71
CA TYR A 291 -3.00 3.12 -11.92
C TYR A 291 -2.17 2.21 -12.83
N PHE A 292 -0.92 2.59 -13.15
CA PHE A 292 -0.05 1.76 -13.97
C PHE A 292 0.34 0.45 -13.29
N TRP A 293 0.45 0.41 -11.96
CA TRP A 293 0.63 -0.84 -11.22
C TRP A 293 -0.48 -1.84 -11.54
N LEU A 294 -1.73 -1.38 -11.44
CA LEU A 294 -2.91 -2.20 -11.65
C LEU A 294 -3.00 -2.70 -13.10
N GLU A 295 -2.73 -1.84 -14.08
CA GLU A 295 -2.70 -2.22 -15.49
C GLU A 295 -1.60 -3.25 -15.79
N MET A 296 -0.42 -3.10 -15.20
CA MET A 296 0.70 -4.05 -15.36
C MET A 296 0.35 -5.43 -14.79
N GLU A 297 -0.32 -5.48 -13.64
CA GLU A 297 -0.80 -6.74 -13.06
C GLU A 297 -1.94 -7.35 -13.90
N TYR A 298 -2.79 -6.52 -14.51
CA TYR A 298 -3.87 -6.98 -15.41
C TYR A 298 -3.29 -7.65 -16.64
N GLU A 299 -2.37 -6.99 -17.35
CA GLU A 299 -1.74 -7.54 -18.54
C GLU A 299 -0.96 -8.81 -18.24
N THR A 300 -0.34 -8.89 -17.06
CA THR A 300 0.36 -10.11 -16.63
C THR A 300 -0.61 -11.26 -16.37
N ASN A 301 -1.79 -10.99 -15.80
CA ASN A 301 -2.78 -12.02 -15.50
C ASN A 301 -3.63 -12.42 -16.72
N ASN A 302 -3.93 -11.47 -17.62
CA ASN A 302 -4.77 -11.67 -18.80
C ASN A 302 -4.02 -12.27 -20.01
N ARG A 303 -2.93 -13.01 -19.78
CA ARG A 303 -2.18 -13.65 -20.87
C ARG A 303 -3.00 -14.68 -21.66
N SER A 304 -4.05 -15.24 -21.03
CA SER A 304 -4.98 -16.18 -21.67
C SER A 304 -6.08 -15.51 -22.50
N GLY A 305 -6.25 -14.18 -22.41
CA GLY A 305 -7.25 -13.42 -23.19
C GLY A 305 -8.70 -13.52 -22.70
N ASP A 306 -8.97 -14.29 -21.65
CA ASP A 306 -10.34 -14.57 -21.17
C ASP A 306 -10.95 -13.42 -20.34
N LEU A 307 -10.14 -12.54 -19.74
CA LEU A 307 -10.62 -11.53 -18.78
C LEU A 307 -10.71 -10.14 -19.43
N LYS A 308 -11.93 -9.59 -19.51
CA LYS A 308 -12.13 -8.18 -19.86
C LYS A 308 -12.07 -7.30 -18.61
N PHE A 309 -11.12 -6.36 -18.54
CA PHE A 309 -10.92 -5.47 -17.39
C PHE A 309 -12.18 -4.71 -16.93
N GLU A 310 -13.07 -4.40 -17.86
CA GLU A 310 -14.32 -3.66 -17.60
C GLU A 310 -15.38 -4.50 -16.87
N GLN A 311 -15.25 -5.83 -16.89
CA GLN A 311 -16.18 -6.78 -16.27
C GLN A 311 -15.76 -7.21 -14.86
N VAL A 312 -14.56 -6.84 -14.42
CA VAL A 312 -14.03 -7.17 -13.09
C VAL A 312 -14.65 -6.26 -12.03
N ASP A 313 -15.36 -6.85 -11.09
CA ASP A 313 -16.22 -6.16 -10.12
C ASP A 313 -15.82 -6.46 -8.67
N PHE A 314 -15.65 -5.42 -7.85
CA PHE A 314 -15.30 -5.57 -6.43
C PHE A 314 -16.33 -6.33 -5.59
N ARG A 315 -17.60 -6.35 -6.01
CA ARG A 315 -18.71 -6.93 -5.22
C ARG A 315 -18.84 -8.44 -5.41
N HIS A 316 -18.64 -8.93 -6.64
CA HIS A 316 -18.77 -10.34 -6.97
C HIS A 316 -17.50 -11.12 -6.57
N GLU A 317 -16.32 -10.55 -6.80
CA GLU A 317 -15.04 -11.22 -6.55
C GLU A 317 -14.44 -10.90 -5.17
N GLY A 318 -14.84 -9.80 -4.53
CA GLY A 318 -14.42 -9.46 -3.17
C GLY A 318 -15.09 -10.28 -2.06
N LEU A 319 -16.10 -11.08 -2.41
CA LEU A 319 -16.85 -11.97 -1.52
C LEU A 319 -16.47 -13.45 -1.66
N VAL A 320 -15.42 -13.78 -2.43
CA VAL A 320 -14.88 -15.15 -2.46
C VAL A 320 -14.46 -15.50 -1.04
N LYS A 321 -15.33 -16.22 -0.34
CA LYS A 321 -15.12 -16.70 1.01
C LYS A 321 -13.96 -17.68 0.93
N ASP A 322 -12.92 -17.43 1.71
CA ASP A 322 -11.82 -18.36 1.99
C ASP A 322 -12.30 -19.60 2.80
N ASN A 323 -13.53 -20.08 2.55
CA ASN A 323 -14.05 -21.30 3.14
C ASN A 323 -13.52 -22.49 2.34
N ILE A 324 -12.68 -23.27 3.00
CA ILE A 324 -11.99 -24.49 2.54
C ILE A 324 -12.95 -25.54 1.90
N THR A 325 -14.27 -25.38 2.05
CA THR A 325 -15.31 -26.30 1.58
C THR A 325 -16.07 -25.83 0.33
N SER A 326 -15.84 -24.61 -0.18
CA SER A 326 -16.40 -24.20 -1.48
C SER A 326 -15.47 -24.61 -2.63
N PRO A 327 -15.97 -25.15 -3.75
CA PRO A 327 -15.17 -25.65 -4.88
C PRO A 327 -14.41 -24.57 -5.67
N THR A 328 -14.38 -23.33 -5.19
CA THR A 328 -13.66 -22.21 -5.78
C THR A 328 -12.38 -21.95 -4.98
N PHE A 329 -11.43 -22.87 -5.07
CA PHE A 329 -10.08 -22.64 -4.55
C PHE A 329 -9.38 -21.61 -5.44
N SER A 330 -9.28 -20.38 -4.93
CA SER A 330 -8.48 -19.30 -5.49
C SER A 330 -7.01 -19.69 -5.40
N ARG A 331 -6.44 -20.19 -6.50
CA ARG A 331 -5.01 -20.32 -6.85
C ARG A 331 -3.97 -20.39 -5.71
N HIS A 332 -3.05 -21.35 -5.78
CA HIS A 332 -1.88 -21.44 -4.90
C HIS A 332 -0.97 -20.20 -4.93
N LEU A 333 -0.23 -19.99 -3.83
CA LEU A 333 0.72 -18.88 -3.70
C LEU A 333 1.86 -18.96 -4.70
N GLU A 334 2.15 -17.84 -5.35
CA GLU A 334 3.25 -17.73 -6.30
C GLU A 334 4.31 -16.72 -5.86
N LEU A 335 5.50 -16.81 -6.44
CA LEU A 335 6.58 -15.83 -6.25
C LEU A 335 6.15 -14.41 -6.67
N SER A 336 5.19 -14.31 -7.58
CA SER A 336 4.59 -13.04 -8.00
C SER A 336 3.85 -12.34 -6.83
N ASP A 337 3.29 -13.09 -5.89
CA ASP A 337 2.58 -12.56 -4.72
C ASP A 337 3.54 -11.95 -3.69
N LEU A 338 4.74 -12.52 -3.59
CA LEU A 338 5.81 -11.99 -2.76
C LEU A 338 6.25 -10.61 -3.26
N ARG A 339 6.43 -10.46 -4.59
CA ARG A 339 6.70 -9.15 -5.22
C ARG A 339 5.58 -8.15 -4.97
N ARG A 340 4.31 -8.57 -5.13
CA ARG A 340 3.13 -7.69 -4.92
C ARG A 340 3.06 -7.20 -3.47
N ALA A 341 3.33 -8.07 -2.50
CA ALA A 341 3.38 -7.70 -1.09
C ALA A 341 4.51 -6.70 -0.79
N PHE A 342 5.69 -6.90 -1.38
CA PHE A 342 6.79 -5.94 -1.26
C PHE A 342 6.44 -4.57 -1.87
N PHE A 343 5.88 -4.54 -3.09
CA PHE A 343 5.42 -3.30 -3.72
C PHE A 343 4.36 -2.59 -2.87
N PHE A 344 3.44 -3.35 -2.27
CA PHE A 344 2.43 -2.78 -1.38
C PHE A 344 3.05 -2.09 -0.16
N ILE A 345 3.93 -2.77 0.59
CA ILE A 345 4.60 -2.18 1.77
C ILE A 345 5.40 -0.96 1.36
N PHE A 346 6.13 -1.05 0.25
CA PHE A 346 6.92 0.04 -0.27
C PHE A 346 6.06 1.27 -0.63
N LEU A 347 4.94 1.07 -1.33
CA LEU A 347 4.02 2.13 -1.71
C LEU A 347 3.31 2.76 -0.49
N VAL A 348 3.01 1.96 0.54
CA VAL A 348 2.49 2.46 1.82
C VAL A 348 3.51 3.39 2.49
N LEU A 349 4.79 3.01 2.51
CA LEU A 349 5.84 3.83 3.09
C LEU A 349 6.14 5.08 2.27
N ILE A 350 6.12 5.00 0.94
CA ILE A 350 6.17 6.19 0.08
C ILE A 350 5.00 7.12 0.37
N ALA A 351 3.79 6.59 0.47
CA ALA A 351 2.60 7.39 0.77
C ALA A 351 2.71 8.07 2.14
N PHE A 352 3.31 7.40 3.13
CA PHE A 352 3.55 7.97 4.45
C PHE A 352 4.66 9.05 4.46
N PHE A 353 5.81 8.78 3.84
CA PHE A 353 6.94 9.72 3.85
C PHE A 353 6.76 10.89 2.87
N GLY A 354 6.01 10.68 1.79
CA GLY A 354 5.80 11.67 0.74
C GLY A 354 4.81 12.78 1.10
N THR A 355 3.98 12.60 2.13
CA THR A 355 3.02 13.62 2.61
C THR A 355 3.58 14.57 3.67
N GLY A 356 4.81 14.34 4.14
CA GLY A 356 5.48 15.21 5.11
C GLY A 356 6.39 14.46 6.09
N ASN A 357 7.18 15.19 6.87
CA ASN A 357 8.11 14.62 7.85
C ASN A 357 7.36 14.30 9.14
N ILE A 358 6.76 13.11 9.20
CA ILE A 358 5.96 12.66 10.35
C ILE A 358 6.85 12.21 11.54
N ALA A 359 8.19 12.27 11.41
CA ALA A 359 9.08 11.95 12.52
C ALA A 359 8.93 12.93 13.71
N SER A 360 8.32 14.10 13.51
CA SER A 360 7.94 14.99 14.62
C SER A 360 6.62 15.71 14.35
N ILE A 361 5.72 15.75 15.33
CA ILE A 361 4.50 16.58 15.32
C ILE A 361 4.85 18.08 15.14
N ASN A 362 6.08 18.45 15.51
CA ASN A 362 6.58 19.83 15.46
C ASN A 362 6.88 20.33 14.03
N SER A 363 6.93 19.46 13.02
CA SER A 363 7.15 19.86 11.63
C SER A 363 5.85 20.14 10.86
N PHE A 364 4.68 20.02 11.49
CA PHE A 364 3.43 20.36 10.82
C PHE A 364 3.20 21.87 10.79
N ASP A 365 3.08 22.40 9.57
CA ASP A 365 2.80 23.82 9.33
C ASP A 365 1.29 24.12 9.53
N PRO A 366 0.89 24.98 10.47
CA PRO A 366 -0.51 25.38 10.65
C PRO A 366 -1.15 26.00 9.42
N VAL A 367 -0.34 26.54 8.49
CA VAL A 367 -0.84 27.18 7.27
C VAL A 367 -1.63 26.21 6.39
N SER A 368 -1.38 24.89 6.47
CA SER A 368 -2.10 23.92 5.63
C SER A 368 -3.58 23.79 5.98
N VAL A 369 -3.97 24.24 7.17
CA VAL A 369 -5.35 24.10 7.68
C VAL A 369 -6.13 25.42 7.53
N TYR A 370 -5.50 26.49 7.04
CA TYR A 370 -6.12 27.82 6.95
C TYR A 370 -7.34 27.90 6.03
N CYS A 371 -7.50 26.97 5.09
CA CYS A 371 -8.75 26.82 4.32
C CYS A 371 -9.98 26.53 5.21
N PHE A 372 -9.78 25.94 6.39
CA PHE A 372 -10.83 25.53 7.31
C PHE A 372 -10.97 26.44 8.53
N LEU A 373 -9.84 26.80 9.14
CA LEU A 373 -9.80 27.61 10.35
C LEU A 373 -8.47 28.37 10.47
N THR A 374 -8.56 29.61 10.94
CA THR A 374 -7.42 30.47 11.25
C THR A 374 -7.17 30.58 12.76
N VAL A 375 -8.19 30.32 13.58
CA VAL A 375 -8.07 30.30 15.05
C VAL A 375 -7.47 28.98 15.48
N PHE A 376 -6.39 29.03 16.28
CA PHE A 376 -5.70 27.84 16.75
C PHE A 376 -6.64 26.94 17.57
N ASN A 377 -6.92 25.74 17.04
CA ASN A 377 -7.59 24.67 17.75
C ASN A 377 -6.77 23.38 17.56
N PRO A 378 -5.98 22.96 18.57
CA PRO A 378 -4.99 21.90 18.41
C PRO A 378 -5.62 20.55 18.03
N PHE A 379 -6.80 20.24 18.57
CA PHE A 379 -7.47 18.96 18.31
C PHE A 379 -8.05 18.91 16.89
N LEU A 380 -8.75 19.97 16.47
CA LEU A 380 -9.34 20.04 15.14
C LEU A 380 -8.26 20.12 14.05
N MET A 381 -7.25 20.97 14.27
CA MET A 381 -6.13 21.15 13.35
C MET A 381 -5.31 19.86 13.23
N GLY A 382 -5.00 19.22 14.36
CA GLY A 382 -4.32 17.92 14.39
C GLY A 382 -5.12 16.85 13.68
N SER A 383 -6.44 16.79 13.88
CA SER A 383 -7.31 15.81 13.20
C SER A 383 -7.34 15.98 11.69
N LEU A 384 -7.38 17.22 11.17
CA LEU A 384 -7.33 17.50 9.73
C LEU A 384 -5.98 17.11 9.11
N LEU A 385 -4.88 17.34 9.84
CA LEU A 385 -3.55 16.90 9.44
C LEU A 385 -3.39 15.37 9.46
N MET A 386 -3.96 14.70 10.47
CA MET A 386 -4.00 13.23 10.48
C MET A 386 -4.80 12.70 9.29
N LEU A 387 -5.96 13.31 8.99
CA LEU A 387 -6.79 12.94 7.85
C LEU A 387 -6.04 13.11 6.52
N LYS A 388 -5.24 14.18 6.36
CA LYS A 388 -4.36 14.39 5.20
C LYS A 388 -3.42 13.20 4.96
N ASN A 389 -2.85 12.62 6.02
CA ASN A 389 -1.95 11.47 5.91
C ASN A 389 -2.70 10.15 5.65
N VAL A 390 -3.94 10.04 6.10
CA VAL A 390 -4.76 8.83 5.89
C VAL A 390 -5.22 8.68 4.44
N MET A 391 -5.51 9.78 3.71
CA MET A 391 -6.05 9.67 2.34
C MET A 391 -5.13 8.91 1.36
N PRO A 392 -3.81 9.19 1.27
CA PRO A 392 -2.92 8.47 0.35
C PRO A 392 -2.76 7.00 0.74
N LEU A 393 -2.69 6.70 2.05
CA LEU A 393 -2.63 5.33 2.57
C LEU A 393 -3.87 4.52 2.19
N LEU A 394 -5.07 5.10 2.37
CA LEU A 394 -6.33 4.44 1.99
C LEU A 394 -6.37 4.09 0.50
N ILE A 395 -5.85 4.96 -0.37
CA ILE A 395 -5.89 4.74 -1.83
C ILE A 395 -4.91 3.64 -2.24
N VAL A 396 -3.70 3.60 -1.66
CA VAL A 396 -2.75 2.49 -1.88
C VAL A 396 -3.39 1.15 -1.50
N ILE A 397 -4.11 1.10 -0.38
CA ILE A 397 -4.77 -0.11 0.11
C ILE A 397 -5.97 -0.49 -0.79
N CYS A 398 -6.76 0.49 -1.25
CA CYS A 398 -7.81 0.23 -2.22
C CYS A 398 -7.25 -0.34 -3.54
N THR A 399 -6.12 0.18 -4.02
CA THR A 399 -5.45 -0.37 -5.22
C THR A 399 -4.92 -1.77 -4.97
N PHE A 400 -4.32 -2.05 -3.80
CA PHE A 400 -3.85 -3.40 -3.45
C PHE A 400 -5.00 -4.41 -3.39
N ARG A 401 -6.15 -4.01 -2.84
CA ARG A 401 -7.38 -4.81 -2.92
C ARG A 401 -7.82 -5.03 -4.37
N GLY A 402 -7.66 -4.03 -5.22
CA GLY A 402 -7.87 -4.15 -6.66
C GLY A 402 -6.95 -5.17 -7.32
N VAL A 403 -5.67 -5.17 -6.97
CA VAL A 403 -4.69 -6.18 -7.43
C VAL A 403 -5.10 -7.57 -6.94
N HIS A 404 -5.51 -7.72 -5.68
CA HIS A 404 -6.01 -9.00 -5.14
C HIS A 404 -7.20 -9.55 -5.96
N VAL A 405 -8.18 -8.69 -6.26
CA VAL A 405 -9.37 -9.07 -7.05
C VAL A 405 -8.95 -9.50 -8.45
N LEU A 406 -8.05 -8.74 -9.07
CA LEU A 406 -7.53 -9.00 -10.41
C LEU A 406 -6.74 -10.31 -10.53
N THR A 407 -6.05 -10.71 -9.48
CA THR A 407 -5.15 -11.87 -9.47
C THR A 407 -5.79 -13.11 -8.89
N SER A 408 -7.01 -13.00 -8.36
CA SER A 408 -7.77 -14.06 -7.69
C SER A 408 -6.95 -14.82 -6.65
N THR A 409 -6.10 -14.09 -5.91
CA THR A 409 -5.24 -14.63 -4.86
C THR A 409 -5.98 -14.60 -3.52
N PRO A 410 -5.81 -15.57 -2.62
CA PRO A 410 -6.49 -15.54 -1.32
C PRO A 410 -6.03 -14.34 -0.47
N LEU A 411 -6.98 -13.48 -0.05
CA LEU A 411 -6.71 -12.25 0.72
C LEU A 411 -5.94 -12.55 2.00
N ARG A 412 -6.33 -13.62 2.69
CA ARG A 412 -5.70 -14.06 3.93
C ARG A 412 -4.20 -14.31 3.73
N SER A 413 -3.81 -14.97 2.63
CA SER A 413 -2.41 -15.26 2.38
C SER A 413 -1.59 -14.02 2.05
N LEU A 414 -2.10 -13.14 1.19
CA LEU A 414 -1.44 -11.86 0.88
C LEU A 414 -1.23 -11.04 2.16
N PHE A 415 -2.23 -10.99 3.04
CA PHE A 415 -2.11 -10.31 4.32
C PHE A 415 -1.06 -10.95 5.24
N LEU A 416 -0.98 -12.29 5.27
CA LEU A 416 0.05 -13.01 6.04
C LEU A 416 1.48 -12.72 5.53
N ILE A 417 1.68 -12.60 4.20
CA ILE A 417 2.98 -12.19 3.63
C ILE A 417 3.33 -10.77 4.07
N VAL A 418 2.38 -9.84 3.91
CA VAL A 418 2.58 -8.44 4.31
C VAL A 418 2.93 -8.35 5.79
N LEU A 419 2.18 -9.05 6.66
CA LEU A 419 2.44 -9.10 8.09
C LEU A 419 3.84 -9.65 8.39
N LEU A 420 4.29 -10.69 7.67
CA LEU A 420 5.63 -11.25 7.87
C LEU A 420 6.74 -10.27 7.48
N MET A 421 6.61 -9.59 6.33
CA MET A 421 7.58 -8.57 5.90
C MET A 421 7.59 -7.35 6.84
N SER A 422 6.41 -6.96 7.33
CA SER A 422 6.23 -5.91 8.32
C SER A 422 6.82 -6.25 9.69
N ASP A 423 6.61 -7.48 10.18
CA ASP A 423 7.23 -7.99 11.41
C ASP A 423 8.76 -7.99 11.28
N PHE A 424 9.30 -8.28 10.08
CA PHE A 424 10.74 -8.28 9.82
C PHE A 424 11.33 -6.88 10.04
N MET A 425 10.69 -5.86 9.45
CA MET A 425 11.07 -4.48 9.69
C MET A 425 10.94 -4.10 11.18
N GLY A 426 9.85 -4.50 11.84
CA GLY A 426 9.62 -4.23 13.26
C GLY A 426 10.70 -4.81 14.17
N LEU A 427 11.11 -6.08 13.93
CA LEU A 427 12.21 -6.71 14.66
C LEU A 427 13.53 -5.99 14.43
N HIS A 428 13.81 -5.59 13.19
CA HIS A 428 15.03 -4.87 12.89
C HIS A 428 15.10 -3.51 13.61
N PHE A 429 14.00 -2.75 13.60
CA PHE A 429 13.93 -1.50 14.37
C PHE A 429 14.03 -1.72 15.88
N PHE A 430 13.44 -2.80 16.40
CA PHE A 430 13.55 -3.16 17.81
C PHE A 430 15.01 -3.35 18.24
N PHE A 431 15.81 -4.06 17.43
CA PHE A 431 17.24 -4.24 17.69
C PHE A 431 18.07 -2.97 17.49
N MET A 432 17.56 -1.98 16.75
CA MET A 432 18.21 -0.68 16.57
C MET A 432 17.84 0.36 17.63
N VAL A 433 16.92 0.06 18.55
CA VAL A 433 16.59 0.97 19.65
C VAL A 433 17.81 1.17 20.53
N LYS A 434 18.19 2.43 20.74
CA LYS A 434 19.33 2.80 21.58
C LYS A 434 18.84 3.27 22.95
N ASP A 435 19.55 2.85 23.98
CA ASP A 435 19.37 3.26 25.38
C ASP A 435 20.43 4.29 25.84
N TYR A 436 21.38 4.64 24.97
CA TYR A 436 22.44 5.61 25.20
C TYR A 436 22.48 6.68 24.09
N GLY A 437 23.09 7.84 24.40
CA GLY A 437 23.23 8.96 23.47
C GLY A 437 22.39 10.18 23.86
N SER A 438 22.10 11.06 22.89
CA SER A 438 21.25 12.22 23.16
C SER A 438 19.78 11.80 23.33
N TRP A 439 19.02 12.56 24.12
CA TRP A 439 17.56 12.34 24.27
C TRP A 439 16.82 12.36 22.93
N LEU A 440 17.32 13.13 21.96
CA LEU A 440 16.77 13.18 20.61
C LEU A 440 17.02 11.87 19.84
N ASP A 441 18.22 11.31 19.95
CA ASP A 441 18.56 10.04 19.27
C ASP A 441 17.79 8.86 19.88
N ILE A 442 17.65 8.84 21.20
CA ILE A 442 16.83 7.85 21.91
C ILE A 442 15.37 8.00 21.47
N GLY A 443 14.84 9.23 21.48
CA GLY A 443 13.45 9.50 21.07
C GLY A 443 13.16 9.16 19.61
N THR A 444 14.09 9.41 18.69
CA THR A 444 13.92 9.12 17.26
C THR A 444 13.96 7.62 16.97
N THR A 445 14.89 6.88 17.57
CA THR A 445 14.95 5.40 17.41
C THR A 445 13.70 4.70 17.95
N ILE A 446 13.20 5.14 19.13
CA ILE A 446 11.93 4.66 19.67
C ILE A 446 10.75 5.04 18.74
N SER A 447 10.73 6.27 18.23
CA SER A 447 9.67 6.74 17.34
C SER A 447 9.62 5.92 16.04
N HIS A 448 10.76 5.60 15.43
CA HIS A 448 10.82 4.75 14.23
C HIS A 448 10.22 3.36 14.49
N TYR A 449 10.58 2.73 15.60
CA TYR A 449 10.00 1.44 15.99
C TYR A 449 8.47 1.53 16.17
N VAL A 450 8.00 2.53 16.93
CA VAL A 450 6.57 2.73 17.18
C VAL A 450 5.81 3.02 15.88
N ILE A 451 6.38 3.81 14.96
CA ILE A 451 5.77 4.11 13.66
C ILE A 451 5.54 2.83 12.85
N VAL A 452 6.53 1.95 12.74
CA VAL A 452 6.39 0.69 11.99
C VAL A 452 5.35 -0.24 12.63
N MET A 453 5.36 -0.35 13.96
CA MET A 453 4.37 -1.16 14.69
C MET A 453 2.95 -0.61 14.54
N LEU A 454 2.76 0.70 14.65
CA LEU A 454 1.46 1.35 14.44
C LEU A 454 1.00 1.22 13.00
N MET A 455 1.91 1.32 12.03
CA MET A 455 1.58 1.11 10.62
C MET A 455 0.97 -0.27 10.38
N ASN A 456 1.49 -1.33 11.01
CA ASN A 456 0.94 -2.68 10.86
C ASN A 456 -0.50 -2.78 11.38
N ILE A 457 -0.78 -2.14 12.52
CA ILE A 457 -2.13 -2.10 13.10
C ILE A 457 -3.07 -1.29 12.20
N PHE A 458 -2.63 -0.11 11.75
CA PHE A 458 -3.43 0.73 10.87
C PHE A 458 -3.69 0.09 9.51
N LEU A 459 -2.75 -0.67 8.96
CA LEU A 459 -2.95 -1.41 7.71
C LEU A 459 -4.12 -2.41 7.81
N LEU A 460 -4.24 -3.11 8.93
CA LEU A 460 -5.38 -4.01 9.18
C LEU A 460 -6.71 -3.23 9.24
N VAL A 461 -6.76 -2.13 9.99
CA VAL A 461 -7.95 -1.28 10.11
C VAL A 461 -8.33 -0.69 8.75
N PHE A 462 -7.37 -0.19 8.01
CA PHE A 462 -7.56 0.41 6.69
C PHE A 462 -7.95 -0.62 5.63
N THR A 463 -7.55 -1.89 5.77
CA THR A 463 -8.06 -2.96 4.90
C THR A 463 -9.56 -3.15 5.11
N GLY A 464 -10.04 -3.12 6.35
CA GLY A 464 -11.47 -3.10 6.66
C GLY A 464 -12.20 -1.89 6.06
N LEU A 465 -11.64 -0.68 6.20
CA LEU A 465 -12.20 0.52 5.58
C LEU A 465 -12.20 0.46 4.05
N SER A 466 -11.14 -0.07 3.45
CA SER A 466 -11.03 -0.24 2.00
C SER A 466 -12.13 -1.15 1.47
N HIS A 467 -12.50 -2.21 2.21
CA HIS A 467 -13.63 -3.07 1.87
C HIS A 467 -14.93 -2.27 1.75
N GLY A 468 -15.21 -1.43 2.75
CA GLY A 468 -16.38 -0.53 2.71
C GLY A 468 -16.31 0.44 1.53
N LEU A 469 -15.16 1.08 1.32
CA LEU A 469 -14.96 2.06 0.25
C LEU A 469 -14.97 1.47 -1.16
N THR A 470 -14.66 0.18 -1.36
CA THR A 470 -14.69 -0.42 -2.71
C THR A 470 -15.99 -1.16 -3.00
N CYS A 471 -16.58 -1.84 -2.01
CA CYS A 471 -17.71 -2.75 -2.25
C CYS A 471 -19.07 -2.10 -1.99
N TRP A 472 -19.15 -1.07 -1.15
CA TRP A 472 -20.43 -0.45 -0.83
C TRP A 472 -20.83 0.55 -1.93
N ARG A 473 -21.96 0.28 -2.59
CA ARG A 473 -22.62 1.20 -3.51
C ARG A 473 -23.90 1.76 -2.89
N ILE A 474 -23.98 3.07 -2.79
CA ILE A 474 -25.22 3.77 -2.40
C ILE A 474 -26.10 3.86 -3.64
N HIS A 475 -27.28 3.25 -3.60
CA HIS A 475 -28.24 3.33 -4.70
C HIS A 475 -29.02 4.64 -4.57
N TRP A 476 -28.88 5.51 -5.57
CA TRP A 476 -29.79 6.63 -5.73
C TRP A 476 -31.03 6.10 -6.43
N THR A 477 -32.13 5.93 -5.68
CA THR A 477 -33.43 5.52 -6.22
C THR A 477 -33.99 6.64 -7.10
N SER A 478 -33.59 6.69 -8.37
CA SER A 478 -34.22 7.57 -9.37
C SER A 478 -34.24 6.93 -10.75
N ARG A 479 -34.87 5.76 -10.86
CA ARG A 479 -35.70 5.42 -12.02
C ARG A 479 -36.58 4.25 -11.65
N ARG A 480 -37.90 4.51 -11.62
CA ARG A 480 -38.93 3.48 -11.57
C ARG A 480 -38.56 2.42 -12.61
N GLU A 481 -38.45 1.18 -12.18
CA GLU A 481 -38.57 0.02 -13.06
C GLU A 481 -39.83 0.25 -13.92
N LYS A 482 -39.64 0.56 -15.20
CA LYS A 482 -40.71 0.37 -16.17
C LYS A 482 -40.77 -1.13 -16.40
N ILE A 483 -41.59 -1.77 -15.58
CA ILE A 483 -42.15 -3.09 -15.85
C ILE A 483 -42.95 -2.94 -17.16
N TYR A 484 -42.51 -3.63 -18.21
CA TYR A 484 -43.34 -4.02 -19.34
C TYR A 484 -43.12 -5.50 -19.59
#